data_AF-A0A3R8R417-F1
#
_entry.id   AF-A0A3R8R417-F1
#
_cell.length_a   1.000
_cell.length_b   1.000
_cell.length_c   1.000
_cell.angle_alpha   90.00
_cell.angle_beta   90.00
_cell.angle_gamma   90.00
#
_symmetry.space_group_name_H-M   'P 1'
#
loop_
_entity.id
_entity.type
_entity.pdbx_description
1 polymer ?
#
loop_
_entity_poly.entity_id
_entity_poly.type
_entity_poly.pdbx_seq_one_letter_code
_entity_poly.pdbx_strand_id
1 'polypeptide(L)'
;MSNELLKEIRGCMTRFEALTPELLQSMSCDGLTYEELSAHMKQAGLSIEKVVCDPARRLQNAFYADYENGRYFEIYLQRSYLDILLKIAMMNFSEGSGSRLLAKKDWRGFYSRDVPVPMQIFDFQKRYRDIDTDEVFHVWLSIHIRIDYANGLWRDDVLEYVFSYAPAPELPQTETDGRITVYRGMGELSQPPEKAISWTTNPINALWFANRSGRGTKLLVARVWPEQVVAYLPTFRNENEIIVRPGSITEFFAEDMIPATQDYVPAMLMPATADFMRYSSAAKKLGYPIESPFQYHGLKHIFRVLLLSLLYFYNSGEELTETDKGILIYFSLFHDIGRDSEGEDEFHGDKSVQWLRNKAIWLGGIYLSRKEYRMAELLIAYHCRDDETGIQAIQSISGFSDADKKRTCRLYAIAKDMDGLDRVRFNGLDYRMLRTKYGRCLPLIAGYLLEEPLLEKLCTSGWEESVSALTNRKGEGIHEG
;
A
#
# COMPACT_ATOMS: atom_id res chain seq x y z
N MET A 1 0.83 11.71 -2.36
CA MET A 1 -0.30 11.84 -3.33
C MET A 1 -1.51 11.23 -2.64
N SER A 2 -2.66 11.89 -2.57
CA SER A 2 -3.82 11.31 -1.86
C SER A 2 -4.35 10.07 -2.60
N ASN A 3 -4.94 9.11 -1.87
CA ASN A 3 -5.53 7.89 -2.44
C ASN A 3 -6.61 8.20 -3.51
N GLU A 4 -7.37 9.29 -3.33
CA GLU A 4 -8.35 9.76 -4.32
C GLU A 4 -7.71 10.16 -5.66
N LEU A 5 -6.55 10.81 -5.64
CA LEU A 5 -5.86 11.22 -6.86
C LEU A 5 -5.28 10.01 -7.61
N LEU A 6 -4.74 9.02 -6.89
CA LEU A 6 -4.29 7.76 -7.50
C LEU A 6 -5.43 6.99 -8.16
N LYS A 7 -6.61 6.97 -7.52
CA LYS A 7 -7.83 6.37 -8.07
C LYS A 7 -8.26 7.05 -9.37
N GLU A 8 -8.16 8.39 -9.44
CA GLU A 8 -8.49 9.11 -10.67
C GLU A 8 -7.43 8.95 -11.78
N ILE A 9 -6.15 8.81 -11.45
CA ILE A 9 -5.11 8.66 -12.49
C ILE A 9 -5.06 7.22 -13.03
N ARG A 10 -5.30 6.21 -12.17
CA ARG A 10 -5.10 4.79 -12.50
C ARG A 10 -6.39 3.97 -12.53
N GLY A 11 -7.53 4.57 -12.26
CA GLY A 11 -8.83 3.91 -12.24
C GLY A 11 -9.71 4.24 -13.43
N CYS A 12 -10.60 3.32 -13.76
CA CYS A 12 -11.65 3.52 -14.77
C CYS A 12 -12.75 4.50 -14.30
N MET A 13 -13.40 5.20 -15.23
CA MET A 13 -14.62 5.98 -14.96
C MET A 13 -15.71 5.05 -14.48
N THR A 14 -16.39 5.40 -13.39
CA THR A 14 -17.50 4.64 -12.81
C THR A 14 -18.84 4.92 -13.49
N ARG A 15 -18.93 6.04 -14.20
CA ARG A 15 -20.10 6.47 -14.96
C ARG A 15 -19.68 6.89 -16.35
N PHE A 16 -20.56 6.67 -17.33
CA PHE A 16 -20.35 7.05 -18.73
C PHE A 16 -21.59 7.79 -19.21
N GLU A 17 -21.84 8.96 -18.62
CA GLU A 17 -23.02 9.78 -18.87
C GLU A 17 -22.79 10.68 -20.08
N ALA A 18 -23.79 10.85 -20.94
CA ALA A 18 -23.70 11.86 -21.99
C ALA A 18 -23.71 13.25 -21.37
N LEU A 19 -22.89 14.17 -21.87
CA LEU A 19 -22.84 15.53 -21.34
C LEU A 19 -24.19 16.23 -21.57
N THR A 20 -24.79 16.72 -20.49
CA THR A 20 -26.00 17.58 -20.51
C THR A 20 -25.66 18.99 -20.02
N PRO A 21 -26.53 19.99 -20.27
CA PRO A 21 -26.35 21.33 -19.71
C PRO A 21 -26.21 21.34 -18.19
N GLU A 22 -26.97 20.52 -17.47
CA GLU A 22 -26.96 20.42 -16.01
C GLU A 22 -25.63 19.83 -15.50
N LEU A 23 -25.15 18.76 -16.15
CA LEU A 23 -23.85 18.16 -15.81
C LEU A 23 -22.72 19.16 -16.07
N LEU A 24 -22.72 19.84 -17.21
CA LEU A 24 -21.73 20.87 -17.50
C LEU A 24 -21.73 21.98 -16.45
N GLN A 25 -22.91 22.48 -16.08
CA GLN A 25 -23.05 23.51 -15.05
C GLN A 25 -22.49 23.06 -13.70
N SER A 26 -22.67 21.79 -13.32
CA SER A 26 -22.13 21.25 -12.06
C SER A 26 -20.62 21.01 -12.08
N MET A 27 -20.04 20.77 -13.25
CA MET A 27 -18.64 20.34 -13.42
C MET A 27 -17.71 21.49 -13.82
N SER A 28 -18.23 22.54 -14.45
CA SER A 28 -17.48 23.74 -14.84
C SER A 28 -17.30 24.70 -13.66
N CYS A 29 -16.10 25.26 -13.52
CA CYS A 29 -15.78 26.22 -12.47
C CYS A 29 -15.80 27.69 -12.92
N ASP A 30 -15.93 27.97 -14.22
CA ASP A 30 -15.85 29.32 -14.80
C ASP A 30 -17.10 29.74 -15.59
N GLY A 31 -18.18 28.96 -15.45
CA GLY A 31 -19.47 29.25 -16.07
C GLY A 31 -19.47 29.03 -17.58
N LEU A 32 -18.70 28.07 -18.09
CA LEU A 32 -18.79 27.60 -19.47
C LEU A 32 -20.20 27.05 -19.74
N THR A 33 -20.87 27.52 -20.79
CA THR A 33 -22.21 27.01 -21.16
C THR A 33 -22.14 25.89 -22.18
N TYR A 34 -23.24 25.13 -22.28
CA TYR A 34 -23.35 24.00 -23.20
C TYR A 34 -23.31 24.47 -24.66
N GLU A 35 -23.96 25.60 -24.93
CA GLU A 35 -24.00 26.25 -26.24
C GLU A 35 -22.61 26.73 -26.65
N GLU A 36 -21.85 27.33 -25.72
CA GLU A 36 -20.47 27.77 -25.97
C GLU A 36 -19.58 26.59 -26.36
N LEU A 37 -19.59 25.51 -25.56
CA LEU A 37 -18.81 24.31 -25.84
C LEU A 37 -19.24 23.65 -27.16
N SER A 38 -20.56 23.51 -27.38
CA SER A 38 -21.12 22.92 -28.59
C SER A 38 -20.71 23.68 -29.85
N ALA A 39 -20.73 25.03 -29.80
CA ALA A 39 -20.30 25.87 -30.92
C ALA A 39 -18.80 25.67 -31.24
N HIS A 40 -17.94 25.63 -30.23
CA HIS A 40 -16.50 25.40 -30.42
C HIS A 40 -16.20 23.99 -30.93
N MET A 41 -16.87 22.97 -30.39
CA MET A 41 -16.74 21.60 -30.88
C MET A 41 -17.20 21.49 -32.34
N LYS A 42 -18.31 22.13 -32.71
CA LYS A 42 -18.79 22.15 -34.10
C LYS A 42 -17.80 22.82 -35.04
N GLN A 43 -17.15 23.90 -34.62
CA GLN A 43 -16.06 24.55 -35.37
C GLN A 43 -14.87 23.60 -35.56
N ALA A 44 -14.61 22.73 -34.59
CA ALA A 44 -13.59 21.69 -34.63
C ALA A 44 -13.99 20.44 -35.46
N GLY A 45 -15.20 20.39 -36.03
CA GLY A 45 -15.73 19.21 -36.72
C GLY A 45 -16.16 18.08 -35.78
N LEU A 46 -16.40 18.38 -34.51
CA LEU A 46 -16.76 17.43 -33.46
C LEU A 46 -18.23 17.60 -33.05
N SER A 47 -18.86 16.50 -32.60
CA SER A 47 -20.21 16.53 -32.03
C SER A 47 -20.16 16.50 -30.50
N ILE A 48 -20.86 17.43 -29.85
CA ILE A 48 -21.01 17.44 -28.39
C ILE A 48 -21.74 16.20 -27.86
N GLU A 49 -22.55 15.53 -28.69
CA GLU A 49 -23.25 14.28 -28.34
C GLU A 49 -22.28 13.12 -28.07
N LYS A 50 -21.04 13.23 -28.54
CA LYS A 50 -19.97 12.25 -28.31
C LYS A 50 -19.17 12.55 -27.05
N VAL A 51 -19.55 13.57 -26.26
CA VAL A 51 -18.89 13.84 -24.97
C VAL A 51 -19.52 12.98 -23.89
N VAL A 52 -18.67 12.23 -23.21
CA VAL A 52 -19.05 11.44 -22.03
C VAL A 52 -18.37 11.99 -20.79
N CYS A 53 -19.04 11.90 -19.65
CA CYS A 53 -18.51 12.36 -18.37
C CYS A 53 -18.79 11.40 -17.21
N ASP A 54 -17.97 11.55 -16.17
CA ASP A 54 -18.13 10.93 -14.86
C ASP A 54 -18.09 12.05 -13.80
N PRO A 55 -19.25 12.57 -13.35
CA PRO A 55 -19.31 13.65 -12.38
C PRO A 55 -18.78 13.24 -10.99
N ALA A 56 -18.53 11.94 -10.74
CA ALA A 56 -17.90 11.49 -9.51
C ALA A 56 -16.38 11.74 -9.48
N ARG A 57 -15.77 12.15 -10.60
CA ARG A 57 -14.33 12.43 -10.73
C ARG A 57 -14.05 13.92 -10.80
N ARG A 58 -12.89 14.33 -10.27
CA ARG A 58 -12.35 15.69 -10.37
C ARG A 58 -11.41 15.84 -11.57
N LEU A 59 -10.53 14.89 -11.79
CA LEU A 59 -9.65 14.81 -12.96
C LEU A 59 -10.13 13.75 -13.93
N GLN A 60 -9.83 13.92 -15.22
CA GLN A 60 -10.21 12.96 -16.26
C GLN A 60 -11.70 12.63 -16.18
N ASN A 61 -12.52 13.67 -15.99
CA ASN A 61 -13.93 13.55 -15.70
C ASN A 61 -14.80 13.75 -16.95
N ALA A 62 -14.24 14.21 -18.07
CA ALA A 62 -14.93 14.33 -19.34
C ALA A 62 -14.00 13.98 -20.52
N PHE A 63 -14.55 13.28 -21.51
CA PHE A 63 -13.84 12.85 -22.71
C PHE A 63 -14.71 13.02 -23.95
N TYR A 64 -14.09 13.41 -25.06
CA TYR A 64 -14.65 13.13 -26.37
C TYR A 64 -14.47 11.64 -26.67
N ALA A 65 -15.56 10.98 -27.07
CA ALA A 65 -15.64 9.54 -27.25
C ALA A 65 -16.28 9.18 -28.60
N ASP A 66 -15.52 9.35 -29.68
CA ASP A 66 -15.92 8.88 -31.00
C ASP A 66 -15.56 7.40 -31.13
N TYR A 67 -16.43 6.60 -30.54
CA TYR A 67 -16.31 5.16 -30.49
C TYR A 67 -16.20 4.59 -31.90
N GLU A 68 -17.05 4.95 -32.85
CA GLU A 68 -17.04 4.33 -34.19
C GLU A 68 -15.66 4.40 -34.87
N ASN A 69 -14.93 5.49 -34.66
CA ASN A 69 -13.61 5.71 -35.25
C ASN A 69 -12.43 5.44 -34.29
N GLY A 70 -12.70 5.03 -33.04
CA GLY A 70 -11.67 4.79 -32.02
C GLY A 70 -10.89 6.05 -31.65
N ARG A 71 -11.58 7.20 -31.53
CA ARG A 71 -10.96 8.51 -31.30
C ARG A 71 -11.38 9.05 -29.94
N TYR A 72 -10.38 9.31 -29.11
CA TYR A 72 -10.57 9.69 -27.72
C TYR A 72 -9.62 10.81 -27.32
N PHE A 73 -10.10 11.78 -26.55
CA PHE A 73 -9.25 12.75 -25.87
C PHE A 73 -10.00 13.39 -24.70
N GLU A 74 -9.25 13.79 -23.68
CA GLU A 74 -9.79 14.46 -22.50
C GLU A 74 -10.31 15.85 -22.86
N ILE A 75 -11.48 16.21 -22.33
CA ILE A 75 -12.04 17.56 -22.44
C ILE A 75 -12.00 18.19 -21.05
N TYR A 76 -11.33 19.33 -20.92
CA TYR A 76 -11.45 20.16 -19.73
C TYR A 76 -12.64 21.10 -19.92
N LEU A 77 -13.62 21.00 -19.02
CA LEU A 77 -14.87 21.78 -19.05
C LEU A 77 -14.66 23.21 -18.53
N GLN A 78 -13.72 23.94 -19.14
CA GLN A 78 -13.34 25.30 -18.80
C GLN A 78 -13.18 26.14 -20.09
N ARG A 79 -13.62 27.40 -20.05
CA ARG A 79 -13.57 28.31 -21.20
C ARG A 79 -12.13 28.55 -21.68
N SER A 80 -11.17 28.58 -20.77
CA SER A 80 -9.74 28.71 -21.07
C SER A 80 -9.17 27.57 -21.93
N TYR A 81 -9.87 26.42 -21.99
CA TYR A 81 -9.42 25.24 -22.74
C TYR A 81 -9.99 25.16 -24.16
N LEU A 82 -10.96 26.00 -24.52
CA LEU A 82 -11.66 25.89 -25.82
C LEU A 82 -10.69 26.06 -27.01
N ASP A 83 -9.75 27.00 -26.93
CA ASP A 83 -8.71 27.19 -27.96
C ASP A 83 -7.75 26.00 -28.05
N ILE A 84 -7.47 25.34 -26.92
CA ILE A 84 -6.62 24.14 -26.87
C ILE A 84 -7.37 22.96 -27.50
N LEU A 85 -8.67 22.81 -27.20
CA LEU A 85 -9.54 21.80 -27.80
C LEU A 85 -9.51 21.88 -29.33
N LEU A 86 -9.64 23.10 -29.89
CA LEU A 86 -9.55 23.31 -31.34
C LEU A 86 -8.21 22.82 -31.91
N LYS A 87 -7.10 23.18 -31.26
CA LYS A 87 -5.75 22.74 -31.68
C LYS A 87 -5.60 21.22 -31.60
N ILE A 88 -6.02 20.61 -30.50
CA ILE A 88 -6.00 19.15 -30.30
C ILE A 88 -6.81 18.46 -31.39
N ALA A 89 -8.02 18.96 -31.67
CA ALA A 89 -8.87 18.39 -32.69
C ALA A 89 -8.24 18.48 -34.09
N MET A 90 -7.67 19.63 -34.45
CA MET A 90 -6.97 19.83 -35.72
C MET A 90 -5.71 18.96 -35.85
N MET A 91 -4.95 18.77 -34.77
CA MET A 91 -3.73 17.96 -34.77
C MET A 91 -4.00 16.46 -34.82
N ASN A 92 -5.01 16.00 -34.07
CA ASN A 92 -5.27 14.58 -33.87
C ASN A 92 -6.33 14.00 -34.81
N PHE A 93 -7.21 14.84 -35.38
CA PHE A 93 -8.33 14.39 -36.21
C PHE A 93 -8.39 15.18 -37.53
N SER A 94 -7.41 14.97 -38.41
CA SER A 94 -7.60 15.33 -39.82
C SER A 94 -8.84 14.62 -40.39
N GLU A 95 -9.65 15.33 -41.16
CA GLU A 95 -10.95 14.86 -41.67
C GLU A 95 -10.84 13.43 -42.25
N GLY A 96 -11.67 12.51 -41.73
CA GLY A 96 -11.80 11.13 -42.22
C GLY A 96 -10.81 10.07 -41.69
N SER A 97 -9.80 10.41 -40.88
CA SER A 97 -8.83 9.39 -40.37
C SER A 97 -9.14 8.85 -38.96
N GLY A 98 -9.75 7.65 -38.87
CA GLY A 98 -9.93 6.95 -37.59
C GLY A 98 -8.61 6.43 -36.99
N SER A 99 -8.68 5.75 -35.84
CA SER A 99 -7.53 5.05 -35.28
C SER A 99 -6.96 4.06 -36.30
N ARG A 100 -5.68 4.23 -36.64
CA ARG A 100 -4.95 3.31 -37.53
C ARG A 100 -4.78 1.93 -36.89
N LEU A 101 -4.69 1.87 -35.56
CA LEU A 101 -4.53 0.63 -34.81
C LEU A 101 -5.86 -0.14 -34.82
N LEU A 102 -6.98 0.54 -34.59
CA LEU A 102 -8.32 -0.04 -34.71
C LEU A 102 -8.59 -0.52 -36.14
N ALA A 103 -8.29 0.28 -37.16
CA ALA A 103 -8.50 -0.10 -38.56
C ALA A 103 -7.69 -1.35 -38.98
N LYS A 104 -6.50 -1.53 -38.39
CA LYS A 104 -5.65 -2.72 -38.58
C LYS A 104 -6.01 -3.88 -37.66
N LYS A 105 -6.99 -3.72 -36.77
CA LYS A 105 -7.31 -4.66 -35.69
C LYS A 105 -6.10 -4.99 -34.79
N ASP A 106 -5.16 -4.06 -34.65
CA ASP A 106 -4.08 -4.17 -33.65
C ASP A 106 -4.66 -3.79 -32.28
N TRP A 107 -5.36 -4.75 -31.65
CA TRP A 107 -6.13 -4.52 -30.44
C TRP A 107 -5.25 -4.15 -29.23
N ARG A 108 -4.12 -4.84 -29.05
CA ARG A 108 -3.19 -4.52 -27.95
C ARG A 108 -2.58 -3.14 -28.16
N GLY A 109 -2.16 -2.82 -29.39
CA GLY A 109 -1.71 -1.48 -29.76
C GLY A 109 -2.77 -0.43 -29.46
N PHE A 110 -4.00 -0.65 -29.92
CA PHE A 110 -5.14 0.25 -29.77
C PHE A 110 -5.42 0.57 -28.30
N TYR A 111 -5.59 -0.45 -27.45
CA TYR A 111 -5.81 -0.20 -26.02
C TYR A 111 -4.57 0.36 -25.33
N SER A 112 -3.36 0.08 -25.80
CA SER A 112 -2.13 0.62 -25.20
C SER A 112 -1.93 2.12 -25.46
N ARG A 113 -2.44 2.65 -26.59
CA ARG A 113 -2.10 3.99 -27.09
C ARG A 113 -3.29 4.92 -27.30
N ASP A 114 -4.39 4.40 -27.83
CA ASP A 114 -5.47 5.22 -28.37
C ASP A 114 -6.63 5.35 -27.39
N VAL A 115 -6.92 4.32 -26.58
CA VAL A 115 -8.00 4.34 -25.59
C VAL A 115 -7.48 4.81 -24.22
N PRO A 116 -7.94 5.96 -23.69
CA PRO A 116 -7.55 6.44 -22.37
C PRO A 116 -7.89 5.43 -21.28
N VAL A 117 -7.00 5.24 -20.31
CA VAL A 117 -7.19 4.32 -19.17
C VAL A 117 -8.58 4.42 -18.54
N PRO A 118 -9.14 5.63 -18.28
CA PRO A 118 -10.46 5.76 -17.68
C PRO A 118 -11.60 5.12 -18.50
N MET A 119 -11.42 4.93 -19.81
CA MET A 119 -12.45 4.47 -20.75
C MET A 119 -12.29 3.03 -21.22
N GLN A 120 -11.18 2.36 -20.91
CA GLN A 120 -10.84 1.08 -21.56
C GLN A 120 -11.85 -0.04 -21.28
N ILE A 121 -12.36 -0.14 -20.05
CA ILE A 121 -13.39 -1.13 -19.71
C ILE A 121 -14.65 -0.88 -20.54
N PHE A 122 -15.10 0.38 -20.64
CA PHE A 122 -16.28 0.72 -21.43
C PHE A 122 -16.11 0.41 -22.92
N ASP A 123 -15.00 0.82 -23.54
CA ASP A 123 -14.74 0.55 -24.96
C ASP A 123 -14.64 -0.96 -25.22
N PHE A 124 -13.89 -1.70 -24.39
CA PHE A 124 -13.73 -3.14 -24.52
C PHE A 124 -15.07 -3.87 -24.47
N GLN A 125 -15.94 -3.54 -23.50
CA GLN A 125 -17.24 -4.18 -23.34
C GLN A 125 -18.21 -3.93 -24.50
N LYS A 126 -17.94 -2.96 -25.37
CA LYS A 126 -18.67 -2.76 -26.62
C LYS A 126 -18.04 -3.53 -27.80
N ARG A 127 -16.72 -3.75 -27.80
CA ARG A 127 -15.96 -4.37 -28.91
C ARG A 127 -15.57 -5.82 -28.72
N TYR A 128 -15.74 -6.40 -27.54
CA TYR A 128 -15.12 -7.69 -27.20
C TYR A 128 -15.48 -8.84 -28.16
N ARG A 129 -16.57 -8.72 -28.93
CA ARG A 129 -16.99 -9.68 -29.96
C ARG A 129 -16.37 -9.45 -31.34
N ASP A 130 -15.77 -8.28 -31.57
CA ASP A 130 -15.05 -7.95 -32.81
C ASP A 130 -13.57 -8.41 -32.76
N ILE A 131 -13.09 -8.72 -31.54
CA ILE A 131 -11.76 -9.23 -31.27
C ILE A 131 -11.74 -10.72 -31.57
N ASP A 132 -10.68 -11.20 -32.23
CA ASP A 132 -10.49 -12.61 -32.50
C ASP A 132 -10.52 -13.42 -31.19
N THR A 133 -11.18 -14.58 -31.21
CA THR A 133 -11.30 -15.46 -30.05
C THR A 133 -9.94 -15.89 -29.53
N ASP A 134 -8.94 -16.04 -30.40
CA ASP A 134 -7.57 -16.41 -30.01
C ASP A 134 -6.81 -15.24 -29.33
N GLU A 135 -7.32 -14.00 -29.44
CA GLU A 135 -6.68 -12.79 -28.89
C GLU A 135 -7.43 -12.17 -27.72
N VAL A 136 -8.75 -12.36 -27.63
CA VAL A 136 -9.64 -11.61 -26.73
C VAL A 136 -9.21 -11.69 -25.26
N PHE A 137 -8.78 -12.87 -24.80
CA PHE A 137 -8.27 -13.06 -23.44
C PHE A 137 -7.04 -12.19 -23.18
N HIS A 138 -6.08 -12.19 -24.10
CA HIS A 138 -4.85 -11.44 -23.93
C HIS A 138 -5.03 -9.94 -24.05
N VAL A 139 -5.96 -9.48 -24.90
CA VAL A 139 -6.32 -8.06 -24.98
C VAL A 139 -6.96 -7.63 -23.66
N TRP A 140 -7.93 -8.39 -23.14
CA TRP A 140 -8.51 -8.15 -21.83
C TRP A 140 -7.45 -8.12 -20.73
N LEU A 141 -6.55 -9.11 -20.69
CA LEU A 141 -5.50 -9.20 -19.68
C LEU A 141 -4.59 -7.96 -19.71
N SER A 142 -4.24 -7.46 -20.90
CA SER A 142 -3.43 -6.24 -21.05
C SER A 142 -4.11 -4.97 -20.52
N ILE A 143 -5.44 -4.95 -20.51
CA ILE A 143 -6.24 -3.88 -19.88
C ILE A 143 -6.28 -4.12 -18.37
N HIS A 144 -6.61 -5.34 -17.93
CA HIS A 144 -6.74 -5.73 -16.53
C HIS A 144 -5.49 -5.37 -15.71
N ILE A 145 -4.29 -5.75 -16.16
CA ILE A 145 -3.04 -5.52 -15.41
C ILE A 145 -2.57 -4.04 -15.39
N ARG A 146 -3.21 -3.17 -16.17
CA ARG A 146 -2.97 -1.72 -16.17
C ARG A 146 -4.03 -0.95 -15.35
N ILE A 147 -5.12 -1.66 -15.09
CA ILE A 147 -6.33 -1.45 -14.28
C ILE A 147 -6.23 -1.37 -12.76
N ASP A 148 -5.49 -0.44 -12.11
CA ASP A 148 -5.38 -0.51 -10.62
C ASP A 148 -6.76 -0.48 -9.91
N TYR A 149 -7.73 0.28 -10.44
CA TYR A 149 -9.09 0.35 -9.91
C TYR A 149 -10.15 0.14 -10.98
N ALA A 150 -10.56 -1.12 -11.17
CA ALA A 150 -11.60 -1.51 -12.11
C ALA A 150 -13.04 -1.23 -11.61
N ASN A 151 -13.22 -0.85 -10.35
CA ASN A 151 -14.50 -0.41 -9.74
C ASN A 151 -15.70 -1.35 -9.96
N GLY A 152 -15.48 -2.64 -10.19
CA GLY A 152 -16.54 -3.62 -10.44
C GLY A 152 -17.25 -3.42 -11.78
N LEU A 153 -16.62 -2.72 -12.74
CA LEU A 153 -17.27 -2.34 -14.00
C LEU A 153 -17.25 -3.41 -15.08
N TRP A 154 -16.47 -4.47 -14.90
CA TRP A 154 -16.53 -5.63 -15.77
C TRP A 154 -17.89 -6.31 -15.61
N ARG A 155 -18.65 -6.43 -16.71
CA ARG A 155 -19.90 -7.20 -16.73
C ARG A 155 -19.60 -8.69 -16.72
N ASP A 156 -20.42 -9.43 -15.97
CA ASP A 156 -20.30 -10.88 -15.84
C ASP A 156 -20.38 -11.59 -17.20
N ASP A 157 -21.24 -11.14 -18.12
CA ASP A 157 -21.39 -11.71 -19.47
C ASP A 157 -20.11 -11.56 -20.31
N VAL A 158 -19.39 -10.45 -20.11
CA VAL A 158 -18.13 -10.17 -20.82
C VAL A 158 -17.02 -11.02 -20.25
N LEU A 159 -16.87 -11.08 -18.92
CA LEU A 159 -15.84 -11.92 -18.29
C LEU A 159 -16.04 -13.39 -18.62
N GLU A 160 -17.28 -13.89 -18.62
CA GLU A 160 -17.56 -15.28 -18.97
C GLU A 160 -17.15 -15.59 -20.41
N TYR A 161 -17.47 -14.70 -21.36
CA TYR A 161 -17.01 -14.83 -22.75
C TYR A 161 -15.49 -14.83 -22.83
N VAL A 162 -14.81 -13.83 -22.25
CA VAL A 162 -13.35 -13.68 -22.30
C VAL A 162 -12.66 -14.91 -21.72
N PHE A 163 -13.13 -15.39 -20.58
CA PHE A 163 -12.54 -16.52 -19.86
C PHE A 163 -12.84 -17.87 -20.53
N SER A 164 -13.85 -17.95 -21.40
CA SER A 164 -14.08 -19.16 -22.22
C SER A 164 -13.01 -19.37 -23.30
N TYR A 165 -12.26 -18.31 -23.65
CA TYR A 165 -11.15 -18.33 -24.61
C TYR A 165 -9.79 -18.11 -23.93
N ALA A 166 -9.71 -18.26 -22.60
CA ALA A 166 -8.44 -18.22 -21.90
C ALA A 166 -7.59 -19.44 -22.31
N PRO A 167 -6.28 -19.27 -22.59
CA PRO A 167 -5.39 -20.40 -22.82
C PRO A 167 -5.28 -21.24 -21.55
N ALA A 168 -4.95 -22.52 -21.70
CA ALA A 168 -4.71 -23.40 -20.56
C ALA A 168 -3.58 -22.81 -19.68
N PRO A 169 -3.82 -22.57 -18.38
CA PRO A 169 -2.81 -21.97 -17.52
C PRO A 169 -1.72 -22.96 -17.14
N GLU A 170 -0.49 -22.48 -16.98
CA GLU A 170 0.52 -23.17 -16.20
C GLU A 170 0.17 -23.02 -14.72
N LEU A 171 -0.24 -24.10 -14.09
CA LEU A 171 -0.79 -24.05 -12.73
C LEU A 171 0.31 -23.92 -11.66
N PRO A 172 0.06 -23.17 -10.57
CA PRO A 172 0.96 -23.15 -9.43
C PRO A 172 0.96 -24.50 -8.70
N GLN A 173 1.95 -24.70 -7.83
CA GLN A 173 2.05 -25.88 -6.98
C GLN A 173 0.80 -26.05 -6.12
N THR A 174 0.28 -27.28 -6.08
CA THR A 174 -0.81 -27.69 -5.17
C THR A 174 -0.27 -28.15 -3.84
N GLU A 175 -1.08 -28.00 -2.79
CA GLU A 175 -0.83 -28.66 -1.51
C GLU A 175 -1.15 -30.16 -1.59
N THR A 176 -1.00 -30.86 -0.46
CA THR A 176 -1.22 -32.32 -0.33
C THR A 176 -2.64 -32.78 -0.62
N ASP A 177 -3.63 -31.90 -0.48
CA ASP A 177 -5.05 -32.17 -0.80
C ASP A 177 -5.42 -31.88 -2.26
N GLY A 178 -4.43 -31.51 -3.10
CA GLY A 178 -4.63 -31.16 -4.51
C GLY A 178 -5.14 -29.75 -4.76
N ARG A 179 -5.30 -28.91 -3.73
CA ARG A 179 -5.78 -27.51 -3.88
C ARG A 179 -4.64 -26.51 -3.81
N ILE A 180 -4.85 -25.35 -4.43
CA ILE A 180 -3.94 -24.21 -4.44
C ILE A 180 -4.32 -23.23 -3.32
N THR A 181 -3.34 -22.79 -2.53
CA THR A 181 -3.55 -21.74 -1.52
C THR A 181 -3.45 -20.38 -2.19
N VAL A 182 -4.47 -19.55 -2.02
CA VAL A 182 -4.52 -18.21 -2.60
C VAL A 182 -4.87 -17.17 -1.53
N TYR A 183 -4.36 -15.97 -1.73
CA TYR A 183 -4.45 -14.85 -0.81
C TYR A 183 -5.04 -13.64 -1.51
N ARG A 184 -5.74 -12.78 -0.77
CA ARG A 184 -6.23 -11.50 -1.26
C ARG A 184 -6.08 -10.42 -0.22
N GLY A 185 -5.33 -9.38 -0.58
CA GLY A 185 -5.29 -8.13 0.18
C GLY A 185 -6.53 -7.30 -0.07
N MET A 186 -7.12 -6.79 1.00
CA MET A 186 -8.31 -5.95 0.94
C MET A 186 -8.01 -4.58 1.55
N GLY A 187 -8.16 -3.51 0.76
CA GLY A 187 -8.28 -2.14 1.23
C GLY A 187 -9.73 -1.65 1.21
N GLU A 188 -9.98 -0.45 1.70
CA GLU A 188 -11.33 0.18 1.71
C GLU A 188 -11.98 0.29 0.31
N LEU A 189 -11.16 0.32 -0.75
CA LEU A 189 -11.62 0.45 -2.14
C LEU A 189 -11.69 -0.89 -2.89
N SER A 190 -11.32 -1.99 -2.25
CA SER A 190 -11.29 -3.30 -2.90
C SER A 190 -12.71 -3.81 -3.18
N GLN A 191 -12.89 -4.49 -4.31
CA GLN A 191 -14.14 -5.20 -4.59
C GLN A 191 -14.39 -6.31 -3.54
N PRO A 192 -15.66 -6.57 -3.19
CA PRO A 192 -16.03 -7.68 -2.32
C PRO A 192 -15.42 -9.01 -2.79
N PRO A 193 -14.93 -9.85 -1.87
CA PRO A 193 -14.23 -11.09 -2.23
C PRO A 193 -15.08 -12.06 -3.06
N GLU A 194 -16.40 -12.04 -2.90
CA GLU A 194 -17.33 -12.90 -3.64
C GLU A 194 -17.37 -12.56 -5.14
N LYS A 195 -17.02 -11.32 -5.51
CA LYS A 195 -16.94 -10.86 -6.92
C LYS A 195 -15.50 -10.76 -7.42
N ALA A 196 -14.52 -11.00 -6.55
CA ALA A 196 -13.12 -10.81 -6.87
C ALA A 196 -12.61 -11.91 -7.80
N ILE A 197 -12.06 -11.48 -8.95
CA ILE A 197 -11.41 -12.36 -9.91
C ILE A 197 -9.90 -12.51 -9.67
N SER A 198 -9.28 -11.53 -9.02
CA SER A 198 -7.82 -11.45 -8.85
C SER A 198 -7.42 -11.80 -7.42
N TRP A 199 -6.57 -12.81 -7.31
CA TRP A 199 -5.96 -13.30 -6.07
C TRP A 199 -4.45 -13.47 -6.31
N THR A 200 -3.69 -13.85 -5.29
CA THR A 200 -2.26 -14.15 -5.45
C THR A 200 -1.88 -15.43 -4.73
N THR A 201 -0.92 -16.20 -5.26
CA THR A 201 -0.35 -17.34 -4.53
C THR A 201 0.71 -16.92 -3.52
N ASN A 202 0.98 -15.61 -3.39
CA ASN A 202 2.01 -15.08 -2.50
C ASN A 202 1.41 -14.18 -1.40
N PRO A 203 1.52 -14.56 -0.12
CA PRO A 203 0.94 -13.80 0.98
C PRO A 203 1.60 -12.43 1.19
N ILE A 204 2.87 -12.27 0.79
CA ILE A 204 3.59 -10.99 0.86
C ILE A 204 2.97 -9.99 -0.12
N ASN A 205 2.72 -10.41 -1.36
CA ASN A 205 2.02 -9.58 -2.35
C ASN A 205 0.59 -9.25 -1.90
N ALA A 206 -0.14 -10.21 -1.33
CA ALA A 206 -1.47 -9.95 -0.78
C ALA A 206 -1.45 -8.85 0.29
N LEU A 207 -0.50 -8.91 1.23
CA LEU A 207 -0.36 -7.87 2.23
C LEU A 207 0.00 -6.51 1.61
N TRP A 208 0.88 -6.49 0.61
CA TRP A 208 1.20 -5.26 -0.11
C TRP A 208 -0.01 -4.66 -0.81
N PHE A 209 -0.86 -5.46 -1.47
CA PHE A 209 -2.11 -4.96 -2.06
C PHE A 209 -3.06 -4.36 -1.01
N ALA A 210 -3.15 -4.96 0.18
CA ALA A 210 -3.96 -4.42 1.26
C ALA A 210 -3.46 -3.02 1.69
N ASN A 211 -2.14 -2.78 1.63
CA ASN A 211 -1.50 -1.58 2.15
C ASN A 211 -1.17 -0.50 1.09
N ARG A 212 -1.03 -0.84 -0.20
CA ARG A 212 -0.52 0.05 -1.27
C ARG A 212 -1.47 1.19 -1.65
N SER A 213 -2.76 1.01 -1.44
CA SER A 213 -3.82 1.78 -2.10
C SER A 213 -4.86 2.36 -1.14
N GLY A 214 -4.51 2.47 0.15
CA GLY A 214 -5.39 2.98 1.18
C GLY A 214 -5.24 2.24 2.51
N ARG A 215 -6.29 2.33 3.33
CA ARG A 215 -6.34 1.67 4.63
C ARG A 215 -6.61 0.17 4.43
N GLY A 216 -5.62 -0.64 4.79
CA GLY A 216 -5.76 -2.09 4.80
C GLY A 216 -6.86 -2.53 5.76
N THR A 217 -7.77 -3.38 5.28
CA THR A 217 -8.94 -3.84 6.04
C THR A 217 -8.86 -5.31 6.42
N LYS A 218 -8.45 -6.17 5.48
CA LYS A 218 -8.37 -7.63 5.67
C LYS A 218 -7.27 -8.24 4.81
N LEU A 219 -6.75 -9.37 5.25
CA LEU A 219 -6.02 -10.32 4.40
C LEU A 219 -6.81 -11.62 4.38
N LEU A 220 -7.29 -12.02 3.20
CA LEU A 220 -8.12 -13.20 3.03
C LEU A 220 -7.29 -14.36 2.52
N VAL A 221 -7.65 -15.56 2.94
CA VAL A 221 -7.04 -16.82 2.51
C VAL A 221 -8.16 -17.73 1.99
N ALA A 222 -7.93 -18.34 0.83
CA ALA A 222 -8.82 -19.29 0.19
C ALA A 222 -8.05 -20.50 -0.34
N ARG A 223 -8.79 -21.57 -0.63
CA ARG A 223 -8.30 -22.81 -1.21
C ARG A 223 -9.08 -23.07 -2.48
N VAL A 224 -8.41 -23.15 -3.61
CA VAL A 224 -9.07 -23.33 -4.92
C VAL A 224 -8.60 -24.60 -5.60
N TRP A 225 -9.52 -25.24 -6.32
CA TRP A 225 -9.20 -26.33 -7.22
C TRP A 225 -8.51 -25.81 -8.49
N PRO A 226 -7.59 -26.58 -9.08
CA PRO A 226 -6.96 -26.25 -10.36
C PRO A 226 -7.95 -25.84 -11.46
N GLU A 227 -9.12 -26.48 -11.53
CA GLU A 227 -10.15 -26.23 -12.55
C GLU A 227 -10.84 -24.87 -12.38
N GLN A 228 -10.70 -24.21 -11.23
CA GLN A 228 -11.23 -22.86 -10.98
C GLN A 228 -10.30 -21.77 -11.51
N VAL A 229 -9.07 -22.12 -11.90
CA VAL A 229 -8.04 -21.19 -12.36
C VAL A 229 -8.23 -20.90 -13.85
N VAL A 230 -8.42 -19.63 -14.17
CA VAL A 230 -8.49 -19.12 -15.55
C VAL A 230 -7.10 -18.78 -16.06
N ALA A 231 -6.28 -18.14 -15.23
CA ALA A 231 -4.91 -17.77 -15.59
C ALA A 231 -4.01 -17.70 -14.36
N TYR A 232 -2.71 -17.92 -14.57
CA TYR A 232 -1.67 -17.71 -13.58
C TYR A 232 -0.55 -16.88 -14.17
N LEU A 233 -0.18 -15.80 -13.49
CA LEU A 233 0.93 -14.93 -13.85
C LEU A 233 2.07 -15.20 -12.85
N PRO A 234 3.03 -16.08 -13.19
CA PRO A 234 4.07 -16.48 -12.26
C PRO A 234 5.05 -15.32 -11.99
N THR A 235 5.84 -15.48 -10.93
CA THR A 235 6.85 -14.56 -10.40
C THR A 235 6.32 -13.42 -9.54
N PHE A 236 7.18 -12.95 -8.64
CA PHE A 236 6.91 -11.82 -7.76
C PHE A 236 6.64 -10.51 -8.52
N ARG A 237 7.32 -10.30 -9.67
CA ARG A 237 7.12 -9.11 -10.51
C ARG A 237 5.72 -9.06 -11.11
N ASN A 238 5.15 -10.22 -11.45
CA ASN A 238 3.77 -10.32 -11.91
C ASN A 238 2.81 -10.62 -10.76
N GLU A 239 3.21 -10.23 -9.54
CA GLU A 239 2.40 -10.25 -8.33
C GLU A 239 1.93 -11.67 -7.91
N ASN A 240 2.47 -12.72 -8.53
CA ASN A 240 2.00 -14.10 -8.41
C ASN A 240 0.48 -14.19 -8.61
N GLU A 241 -0.07 -13.38 -9.52
CA GLU A 241 -1.51 -13.20 -9.69
C GLU A 241 -2.14 -14.49 -10.22
N ILE A 242 -3.26 -14.89 -9.60
CA ILE A 242 -4.12 -15.96 -10.06
C ILE A 242 -5.50 -15.38 -10.35
N ILE A 243 -5.98 -15.65 -11.57
CA ILE A 243 -7.27 -15.19 -12.05
C ILE A 243 -8.24 -16.36 -11.96
N VAL A 244 -9.37 -16.14 -11.30
CA VAL A 244 -10.46 -17.10 -11.13
C VAL A 244 -11.76 -16.53 -11.70
N ARG A 245 -12.75 -17.39 -11.95
CA ARG A 245 -14.08 -16.93 -12.38
C ARG A 245 -14.78 -16.15 -11.25
N PRO A 246 -15.55 -15.09 -11.56
CA PRO A 246 -16.35 -14.39 -10.56
C PRO A 246 -17.24 -15.37 -9.79
N GLY A 247 -17.31 -15.24 -8.46
CA GLY A 247 -18.15 -16.12 -7.63
C GLY A 247 -17.65 -17.56 -7.46
N SER A 248 -16.52 -17.95 -8.06
CA SER A 248 -16.01 -19.32 -7.93
C SER A 248 -15.43 -19.63 -6.56
N ILE A 249 -14.90 -18.63 -5.84
CA ILE A 249 -14.41 -18.78 -4.48
C ILE A 249 -15.53 -18.40 -3.50
N THR A 250 -16.12 -19.42 -2.87
CA THR A 250 -17.22 -19.26 -1.91
C THR A 250 -16.78 -19.44 -0.46
N GLU A 251 -15.61 -20.03 -0.24
CA GLU A 251 -15.04 -20.29 1.08
C GLU A 251 -13.69 -19.59 1.21
N PHE A 252 -13.63 -18.63 2.14
CA PHE A 252 -12.42 -17.93 2.52
C PHE A 252 -12.50 -17.55 4.00
N PHE A 253 -11.34 -17.38 4.63
CA PHE A 253 -11.23 -16.83 5.98
C PHE A 253 -10.34 -15.60 5.99
N ALA A 254 -10.59 -14.70 6.94
CA ALA A 254 -9.71 -13.58 7.21
C ALA A 254 -8.62 -14.01 8.20
N GLU A 255 -7.38 -13.64 7.91
CA GLU A 255 -6.33 -13.62 8.92
C GLU A 255 -6.73 -12.69 10.08
N ASP A 256 -6.26 -13.02 11.28
CA ASP A 256 -6.53 -12.25 12.51
C ASP A 256 -5.68 -10.97 12.54
N MET A 257 -5.98 -10.04 11.64
CA MET A 257 -5.33 -8.74 11.51
C MET A 257 -6.26 -7.61 11.94
N ILE A 258 -5.71 -6.62 12.64
CA ILE A 258 -6.44 -5.42 13.05
C ILE A 258 -6.59 -4.50 11.83
N PRO A 259 -7.82 -4.15 11.42
CA PRO A 259 -8.05 -3.24 10.30
C PRO A 259 -7.49 -1.85 10.59
N ALA A 260 -6.86 -1.21 9.59
CA ALA A 260 -6.34 0.14 9.71
C ALA A 260 -7.40 1.23 9.40
N THR A 261 -8.63 1.04 9.88
CA THR A 261 -9.75 1.98 9.64
C THR A 261 -9.84 3.05 10.71
N GLN A 262 -10.71 4.05 10.51
CA GLN A 262 -10.96 5.12 11.48
C GLN A 262 -11.51 4.62 12.83
N ASP A 263 -12.09 3.43 12.86
CA ASP A 263 -12.68 2.87 14.07
C ASP A 263 -11.63 2.28 15.02
N TYR A 264 -10.47 1.86 14.48
CA TYR A 264 -9.43 1.18 15.25
C TYR A 264 -8.21 2.08 15.51
N VAL A 265 -7.69 2.72 14.46
CA VAL A 265 -6.38 3.39 14.51
C VAL A 265 -6.32 4.49 15.58
N PRO A 266 -7.29 5.44 15.66
CA PRO A 266 -7.20 6.51 16.66
C PRO A 266 -7.21 6.00 18.10
N ALA A 267 -8.03 5.00 18.41
CA ALA A 267 -8.11 4.41 19.73
C ALA A 267 -6.79 3.73 20.15
N MET A 268 -6.13 3.06 19.20
CA MET A 268 -4.84 2.42 19.44
C MET A 268 -3.70 3.43 19.64
N LEU A 269 -3.68 4.52 18.86
CA LEU A 269 -2.64 5.55 18.91
C LEU A 269 -2.73 6.44 20.16
N MET A 270 -3.94 6.71 20.64
CA MET A 270 -4.18 7.61 21.77
C MET A 270 -3.31 7.32 23.01
N PRO A 271 -3.28 6.09 23.57
CA PRO A 271 -2.45 5.81 24.75
C PRO A 271 -0.95 5.88 24.46
N ALA A 272 -0.51 5.63 23.22
CA ALA A 272 0.89 5.67 22.81
C ALA A 272 1.42 7.10 22.57
N THR A 273 0.53 8.09 22.37
CA THR A 273 0.90 9.41 21.83
C THR A 273 1.90 10.17 22.72
N ALA A 274 1.72 10.17 24.04
CA ALA A 274 2.58 10.93 24.94
C ALA A 274 4.02 10.39 24.95
N ASP A 275 4.19 9.07 25.09
CA ASP A 275 5.49 8.41 25.03
C ASP A 275 6.12 8.56 23.65
N PHE A 276 5.32 8.40 22.58
CA PHE A 276 5.81 8.56 21.22
C PHE A 276 6.38 9.96 20.98
N MET A 277 5.69 11.03 21.38
CA MET A 277 6.19 12.41 21.24
C MET A 277 7.46 12.64 22.06
N ARG A 278 7.52 12.10 23.28
CA ARG A 278 8.68 12.23 24.16
C ARG A 278 9.92 11.59 23.54
N TYR A 279 9.80 10.33 23.13
CA TYR A 279 10.95 9.52 22.71
C TYR A 279 11.32 9.72 21.24
N SER A 280 10.40 10.11 20.36
CA SER A 280 10.74 10.57 19.01
C SER A 280 11.62 11.84 19.05
N SER A 281 11.34 12.78 19.96
CA SER A 281 12.18 13.97 20.17
C SER A 281 13.59 13.61 20.64
N ALA A 282 13.73 12.58 21.48
CA ALA A 282 15.04 12.06 21.86
C ALA A 282 15.76 11.42 20.65
N ALA A 283 15.06 10.63 19.84
CA ALA A 283 15.65 9.93 18.69
C ALA A 283 16.21 10.89 17.63
N LYS A 284 15.56 12.04 17.40
CA LYS A 284 16.07 13.07 16.47
C LYS A 284 17.48 13.53 16.79
N LYS A 285 17.81 13.62 18.09
CA LYS A 285 19.11 14.09 18.57
C LYS A 285 20.21 13.05 18.39
N LEU A 286 19.87 11.81 18.00
CA LEU A 286 20.83 10.73 17.78
C LEU A 286 21.52 10.83 16.41
N GLY A 287 21.05 11.70 15.51
CA GLY A 287 21.71 11.97 14.24
C GLY A 287 21.45 10.91 13.16
N TYR A 288 20.35 10.16 13.26
CA TYR A 288 19.93 9.25 12.19
C TYR A 288 19.77 10.01 10.86
N PRO A 289 20.13 9.38 9.73
CA PRO A 289 19.97 10.00 8.43
C PRO A 289 18.49 10.17 8.07
N ILE A 290 18.22 11.11 7.15
CA ILE A 290 16.90 11.26 6.54
C ILE A 290 16.75 10.15 5.48
N GLU A 291 15.62 9.44 5.51
CA GLU A 291 15.35 8.39 4.53
C GLU A 291 15.25 8.93 3.09
N SER A 292 15.75 8.14 2.15
CA SER A 292 15.65 8.36 0.70
C SER A 292 15.38 7.01 0.00
N PRO A 293 15.09 6.97 -1.32
CA PRO A 293 14.89 5.70 -2.04
C PRO A 293 16.04 4.69 -1.91
N PHE A 294 17.24 5.14 -1.53
CA PHE A 294 18.43 4.31 -1.34
C PHE A 294 18.94 4.29 0.11
N GLN A 295 18.19 4.88 1.05
CA GLN A 295 18.54 4.98 2.47
C GLN A 295 17.28 4.77 3.31
N TYR A 296 17.10 3.58 3.85
CA TYR A 296 15.82 3.14 4.40
C TYR A 296 15.91 2.67 5.86
N HIS A 297 17.08 2.80 6.49
CA HIS A 297 17.29 2.68 7.94
C HIS A 297 17.53 4.06 8.58
N GLY A 298 16.65 5.02 8.25
CA GLY A 298 16.73 6.39 8.74
C GLY A 298 15.76 6.69 9.89
N LEU A 299 15.59 7.97 10.19
CA LEU A 299 14.78 8.42 11.32
C LEU A 299 13.31 7.95 11.26
N LYS A 300 12.70 7.82 10.07
CA LYS A 300 11.30 7.36 9.97
C LYS A 300 11.16 5.89 10.36
N HIS A 301 12.10 5.02 9.99
CA HIS A 301 12.16 3.62 10.41
C HIS A 301 12.19 3.53 11.94
N ILE A 302 13.09 4.27 12.59
CA ILE A 302 13.17 4.34 14.06
C ILE A 302 11.84 4.79 14.68
N PHE A 303 11.17 5.79 14.09
CA PHE A 303 9.86 6.22 14.58
C PHE A 303 8.78 5.16 14.40
N ARG A 304 8.76 4.44 13.27
CA ARG A 304 7.79 3.37 13.03
C ARG A 304 7.99 2.21 14.01
N VAL A 305 9.24 1.77 14.23
CA VAL A 305 9.56 0.73 15.22
C VAL A 305 9.20 1.17 16.65
N LEU A 306 9.48 2.42 17.02
CA LEU A 306 9.07 2.99 18.31
C LEU A 306 7.55 2.98 18.47
N LEU A 307 6.82 3.47 17.46
CA LEU A 307 5.36 3.55 17.52
C LEU A 307 4.73 2.15 17.58
N LEU A 308 5.19 1.21 16.75
CA LEU A 308 4.76 -0.19 16.78
C LEU A 308 5.01 -0.84 18.14
N SER A 309 6.17 -0.59 18.76
CA SER A 309 6.49 -1.09 20.11
C SER A 309 5.57 -0.53 21.18
N LEU A 310 5.22 0.76 21.10
CA LEU A 310 4.26 1.38 22.02
C LEU A 310 2.83 0.84 21.78
N LEU A 311 2.44 0.66 20.51
CA LEU A 311 1.16 0.06 20.17
C LEU A 311 1.05 -1.37 20.71
N TYR A 312 2.13 -2.16 20.64
CA TYR A 312 2.20 -3.48 21.26
C TYR A 312 1.98 -3.39 22.77
N PHE A 313 2.75 -2.53 23.45
CA PHE A 313 2.67 -2.38 24.90
C PHE A 313 1.25 -2.02 25.37
N TYR A 314 0.63 -1.01 24.75
CA TYR A 314 -0.65 -0.49 25.21
C TYR A 314 -1.88 -1.33 24.80
N ASN A 315 -1.77 -2.13 23.75
CA ASN A 315 -2.96 -2.75 23.14
C ASN A 315 -2.90 -4.29 23.07
N SER A 316 -1.76 -4.94 23.32
CA SER A 316 -1.63 -6.40 23.22
C SER A 316 -2.46 -7.18 24.24
N GLY A 317 -2.85 -6.52 25.35
CA GLY A 317 -3.47 -7.17 26.49
C GLY A 317 -2.52 -8.08 27.29
N GLU A 318 -1.23 -8.13 26.92
CA GLU A 318 -0.25 -8.88 27.69
C GLU A 318 0.21 -8.11 28.94
N GLU A 319 0.55 -8.84 30.00
CA GLU A 319 1.13 -8.25 31.21
C GLU A 319 2.59 -7.84 30.94
N LEU A 320 2.79 -6.59 30.49
CA LEU A 320 4.08 -5.94 30.34
C LEU A 320 4.23 -4.85 31.41
N THR A 321 5.39 -4.77 32.04
CA THR A 321 5.67 -3.75 33.05
C THR A 321 6.12 -2.42 32.41
N GLU A 322 6.09 -1.34 33.19
CA GLU A 322 6.69 -0.06 32.74
C GLU A 322 8.20 -0.21 32.43
N THR A 323 8.90 -1.14 33.08
CA THR A 323 10.30 -1.42 32.74
C THR A 323 10.44 -2.23 31.44
N ASP A 324 9.48 -3.10 31.11
CA ASP A 324 9.41 -3.74 29.78
C ASP A 324 9.21 -2.69 28.68
N LYS A 325 8.29 -1.73 28.89
CA LYS A 325 8.12 -0.60 27.98
C LYS A 325 9.42 0.17 27.80
N GLY A 326 10.12 0.46 28.90
CA GLY A 326 11.43 1.12 28.88
C GLY A 326 12.46 0.36 28.05
N ILE A 327 12.53 -0.97 28.17
CA ILE A 327 13.42 -1.83 27.37
C ILE A 327 13.06 -1.78 25.87
N LEU A 328 11.77 -1.85 25.52
CA LEU A 328 11.31 -1.80 24.12
C LEU A 328 11.54 -0.43 23.48
N ILE A 329 11.33 0.66 24.22
CA ILE A 329 11.68 2.01 23.74
C ILE A 329 13.19 2.11 23.52
N TYR A 330 13.99 1.63 24.47
CA TYR A 330 15.45 1.65 24.36
C TYR A 330 15.92 0.86 23.13
N PHE A 331 15.40 -0.34 22.91
CA PHE A 331 15.64 -1.11 21.69
C PHE A 331 15.27 -0.31 20.44
N SER A 332 14.04 0.21 20.39
CA SER A 332 13.51 0.91 19.21
C SER A 332 14.42 2.07 18.77
N LEU A 333 14.94 2.84 19.73
CA LEU A 333 15.76 4.01 19.43
C LEU A 333 17.19 3.70 18.99
N PHE A 334 17.73 2.53 19.34
CA PHE A 334 19.16 2.27 19.22
C PHE A 334 19.53 1.02 18.43
N HIS A 335 18.59 0.14 18.07
CA HIS A 335 18.92 -1.13 17.42
C HIS A 335 19.80 -0.97 16.17
N ASP A 336 19.54 0.07 15.38
CA ASP A 336 20.21 0.35 14.11
C ASP A 336 21.23 1.51 14.14
N ILE A 337 21.55 2.09 15.31
CA ILE A 337 22.49 3.23 15.40
C ILE A 337 23.91 2.88 14.94
N GLY A 338 24.27 1.60 15.01
CA GLY A 338 25.57 1.07 14.61
C GLY A 338 25.70 0.74 13.12
N ARG A 339 24.69 1.00 12.29
CA ARG A 339 24.76 0.76 10.84
C ARG A 339 25.75 1.71 10.16
N ASP A 340 26.59 1.15 9.29
CA ASP A 340 27.53 1.87 8.42
C ASP A 340 27.18 1.74 6.92
N SER A 341 26.19 0.90 6.60
CA SER A 341 25.66 0.71 5.25
C SER A 341 24.20 0.23 5.29
N GLU A 342 23.55 0.24 4.13
CA GLU A 342 22.17 -0.25 3.94
C GLU A 342 22.12 -1.75 3.58
N GLY A 343 23.25 -2.45 3.63
CA GLY A 343 23.34 -3.87 3.34
C GLY A 343 22.82 -4.76 4.49
N GLU A 344 22.72 -6.05 4.19
CA GLU A 344 22.59 -7.07 5.23
C GLU A 344 23.90 -7.13 6.03
N ASP A 345 23.81 -6.92 7.34
CA ASP A 345 24.92 -6.95 8.29
C ASP A 345 24.47 -7.75 9.53
N GLU A 346 25.26 -8.73 9.94
CA GLU A 346 25.00 -9.55 11.13
C GLU A 346 25.62 -8.93 12.40
N PHE A 347 26.32 -7.80 12.27
CA PHE A 347 27.12 -7.18 13.33
C PHE A 347 26.69 -5.76 13.69
N HIS A 348 25.75 -5.13 12.98
CA HIS A 348 25.33 -3.76 13.30
C HIS A 348 24.68 -3.67 14.69
N GLY A 349 24.01 -4.72 15.15
CA GLY A 349 23.53 -4.81 16.53
C GLY A 349 24.65 -4.72 17.57
N ASP A 350 25.77 -5.41 17.36
CA ASP A 350 26.93 -5.34 18.28
C ASP A 350 27.57 -3.95 18.24
N LYS A 351 27.69 -3.35 17.04
CA LYS A 351 28.18 -1.97 16.86
C LYS A 351 27.29 -0.98 17.63
N SER A 352 25.96 -1.16 17.58
CA SER A 352 24.99 -0.36 18.34
C SER A 352 25.24 -0.46 19.85
N VAL A 353 25.42 -1.68 20.39
CA VAL A 353 25.75 -1.86 21.82
C VAL A 353 27.10 -1.24 22.19
N GLN A 354 28.12 -1.39 21.34
CA GLN A 354 29.43 -0.79 21.58
C GLN A 354 29.34 0.73 21.61
N TRP A 355 28.60 1.33 20.68
CA TRP A 355 28.35 2.76 20.64
C TRP A 355 27.66 3.26 21.91
N LEU A 356 26.64 2.53 22.39
CA LEU A 356 25.94 2.81 23.64
C LEU A 356 26.82 2.69 24.88
N ARG A 357 27.77 1.76 24.92
CA ARG A 357 28.69 1.65 26.06
C ARG A 357 29.73 2.76 26.08
N ASN A 358 30.11 3.26 24.90
CA ASN A 358 31.05 4.36 24.76
C ASN A 358 30.42 5.72 25.06
N LYS A 359 29.12 5.88 24.79
CA LYS A 359 28.36 7.08 25.09
C LYS A 359 27.49 6.85 26.32
N ALA A 360 27.75 7.55 27.43
CA ALA A 360 26.93 7.46 28.63
C ALA A 360 25.55 8.14 28.45
N ILE A 361 24.72 7.61 27.55
CA ILE A 361 23.43 8.20 27.16
C ILE A 361 22.39 7.88 28.21
N TRP A 362 21.75 8.94 28.70
CA TRP A 362 20.60 8.84 29.58
C TRP A 362 19.32 9.27 28.85
N LEU A 363 18.33 8.37 28.79
CA LEU A 363 17.00 8.67 28.28
C LEU A 363 16.08 9.07 29.43
N GLY A 364 15.71 10.35 29.48
CA GLY A 364 14.83 10.85 30.52
C GLY A 364 13.48 10.12 30.57
N GLY A 365 13.04 9.78 31.77
CA GLY A 365 11.81 9.03 32.04
C GLY A 365 11.94 7.51 31.88
N ILE A 366 13.12 7.01 31.51
CA ILE A 366 13.43 5.57 31.49
C ILE A 366 14.39 5.27 32.64
N TYR A 367 13.92 4.45 33.59
CA TYR A 367 14.70 4.04 34.76
C TYR A 367 14.87 2.53 34.74
N LEU A 368 15.94 2.06 34.11
CA LEU A 368 16.28 0.64 34.04
C LEU A 368 17.37 0.31 35.06
N SER A 369 17.23 -0.85 35.70
CA SER A 369 18.33 -1.43 36.48
C SER A 369 19.46 -1.88 35.55
N ARG A 370 20.65 -2.14 36.11
CA ARG A 370 21.78 -2.73 35.37
C ARG A 370 21.39 -4.03 34.65
N LYS A 371 20.50 -4.82 35.26
CA LYS A 371 20.01 -6.06 34.66
C LYS A 371 19.13 -5.79 33.43
N GLU A 372 18.23 -4.81 33.52
CA GLU A 372 17.32 -4.46 32.44
C GLU A 372 18.02 -3.76 31.28
N TYR A 373 19.03 -2.91 31.54
CA TYR A 373 19.93 -2.44 30.48
C TYR A 373 20.61 -3.59 29.75
N ARG A 374 21.06 -4.61 30.49
CA ARG A 374 21.64 -5.81 29.88
C ARG A 374 20.64 -6.61 29.06
N MET A 375 19.35 -6.60 29.42
CA MET A 375 18.28 -7.18 28.56
C MET A 375 18.16 -6.38 27.26
N ALA A 376 18.11 -5.05 27.33
CA ALA A 376 18.02 -4.18 26.16
C ALA A 376 19.24 -4.33 25.23
N GLU A 377 20.45 -4.42 25.79
CA GLU A 377 21.67 -4.70 25.01
C GLU A 377 21.61 -6.05 24.30
N LEU A 378 21.06 -7.11 24.90
CA LEU A 378 20.89 -8.41 24.23
C LEU A 378 19.91 -8.32 23.07
N LEU A 379 18.80 -7.62 23.27
CA LEU A 379 17.82 -7.36 22.21
C LEU A 379 18.48 -6.68 21.02
N ILE A 380 19.20 -5.58 21.28
CA ILE A 380 19.91 -4.80 20.25
C ILE A 380 20.99 -5.63 19.57
N ALA A 381 21.85 -6.32 20.32
CA ALA A 381 22.98 -7.07 19.77
C ALA A 381 22.55 -8.18 18.81
N TYR A 382 21.43 -8.85 19.09
CA TYR A 382 21.02 -10.06 18.38
C TYR A 382 19.79 -9.87 17.47
N HIS A 383 19.19 -8.68 17.35
CA HIS A 383 17.99 -8.52 16.51
C HIS A 383 18.24 -8.81 15.03
N CYS A 384 19.45 -8.54 14.55
CA CYS A 384 19.87 -8.71 13.15
C CYS A 384 20.26 -10.16 12.78
N ARG A 385 20.31 -11.06 13.76
CA ARG A 385 20.69 -12.47 13.58
C ARG A 385 19.46 -13.36 13.48
N ASP A 386 19.65 -14.64 13.15
CA ASP A 386 18.58 -15.64 13.25
C ASP A 386 18.07 -15.79 14.70
N ASP A 387 16.88 -16.38 14.84
CA ASP A 387 16.22 -16.51 16.15
C ASP A 387 16.97 -17.46 17.08
N GLU A 388 17.50 -18.57 16.57
CA GLU A 388 18.22 -19.56 17.38
C GLU A 388 19.44 -18.94 18.05
N THR A 389 20.24 -18.17 17.30
CA THR A 389 21.45 -17.52 17.81
C THR A 389 21.12 -16.54 18.94
N GLY A 390 20.10 -15.68 18.77
CA GLY A 390 19.69 -14.74 19.80
C GLY A 390 19.14 -15.42 21.06
N ILE A 391 18.31 -16.45 20.88
CA ILE A 391 17.75 -17.22 22.00
C ILE A 391 18.87 -17.93 22.77
N GLN A 392 19.82 -18.57 22.08
CA GLN A 392 20.97 -19.23 22.72
C GLN A 392 21.83 -18.25 23.53
N ALA A 393 22.07 -17.05 23.00
CA ALA A 393 22.80 -16.00 23.71
C ALA A 393 22.08 -15.57 25.00
N ILE A 394 20.75 -15.40 24.93
CA ILE A 394 19.92 -15.09 26.11
C ILE A 394 19.94 -16.25 27.12
N GLN A 395 19.86 -17.50 26.66
CA GLN A 395 19.87 -18.67 27.55
C GLN A 395 21.22 -18.91 28.22
N SER A 396 22.31 -18.54 27.56
CA SER A 396 23.68 -18.75 28.05
C SER A 396 24.19 -17.62 28.95
N ILE A 397 23.43 -16.52 29.07
CA ILE A 397 23.91 -15.36 29.84
C ILE A 397 23.99 -15.64 31.34
N SER A 398 25.12 -15.28 31.93
CA SER A 398 25.34 -15.38 33.38
C SER A 398 24.66 -14.24 34.14
N GLY A 399 24.22 -14.53 35.37
CA GLY A 399 23.58 -13.56 36.26
C GLY A 399 22.09 -13.31 36.00
N PHE A 400 21.50 -13.96 34.99
CA PHE A 400 20.05 -13.98 34.79
C PHE A 400 19.45 -15.26 35.40
N SER A 401 18.38 -15.11 36.15
CA SER A 401 17.54 -16.24 36.56
C SER A 401 16.75 -16.79 35.37
N ASP A 402 16.12 -17.96 35.54
CA ASP A 402 15.25 -18.52 34.49
C ASP A 402 14.07 -17.61 34.17
N ALA A 403 13.54 -16.89 35.17
CA ALA A 403 12.49 -15.89 34.98
C ALA A 403 12.99 -14.70 34.15
N ASP A 404 14.22 -14.22 34.43
CA ASP A 404 14.85 -13.15 33.64
C ASP A 404 15.04 -13.59 32.18
N LYS A 405 15.54 -14.81 31.94
CA LYS A 405 15.76 -15.35 30.58
C LYS A 405 14.45 -15.48 29.81
N LYS A 406 13.38 -15.98 30.44
CA LYS A 406 12.04 -16.06 29.85
C LYS A 406 11.49 -14.68 29.49
N ARG A 407 11.60 -13.71 30.42
CA ARG A 407 11.23 -12.31 30.19
C ARG A 407 12.00 -11.72 29.01
N THR A 408 13.32 -11.92 28.95
CA THR A 408 14.16 -11.42 27.86
C THR A 408 13.82 -12.07 26.51
N CYS A 409 13.59 -13.39 26.46
CA CYS A 409 13.18 -14.06 25.22
C CYS A 409 11.83 -13.53 24.70
N ARG A 410 10.88 -13.26 25.60
CA ARG A 410 9.58 -12.65 25.25
C ARG A 410 9.77 -11.25 24.66
N LEU A 411 10.52 -10.38 25.34
CA LEU A 411 10.81 -9.03 24.82
C LEU A 411 11.60 -9.05 23.51
N TYR A 412 12.50 -10.03 23.35
CA TYR A 412 13.25 -10.25 22.12
C TYR A 412 12.34 -10.60 20.94
N ALA A 413 11.36 -11.48 21.14
CA ALA A 413 10.37 -11.80 20.13
C ALA A 413 9.55 -10.56 19.72
N ILE A 414 9.09 -9.77 20.71
CA ILE A 414 8.36 -8.51 20.46
C ILE A 414 9.23 -7.55 19.65
N ALA A 415 10.45 -7.29 20.10
CA ALA A 415 11.39 -6.37 19.46
C ALA A 415 11.65 -6.72 17.98
N LYS A 416 11.94 -8.00 17.69
CA LYS A 416 12.14 -8.46 16.30
C LYS A 416 10.89 -8.36 15.45
N ASP A 417 9.72 -8.59 16.03
CA ASP A 417 8.47 -8.41 15.30
C ASP A 417 8.21 -6.94 14.97
N MET A 418 8.50 -6.01 15.90
CA MET A 418 8.27 -4.58 15.64
C MET A 418 9.23 -4.01 14.61
N ASP A 419 10.49 -4.44 14.62
CA ASP A 419 11.46 -4.14 13.56
C ASP A 419 11.03 -4.80 12.22
N GLY A 420 10.68 -6.09 12.26
CA GLY A 420 10.24 -6.84 11.09
C GLY A 420 8.97 -6.31 10.44
N LEU A 421 8.01 -5.81 11.23
CA LEU A 421 6.77 -5.20 10.74
C LEU A 421 7.04 -4.02 9.80
N ASP A 422 8.14 -3.28 10.01
CA ASP A 422 8.47 -2.14 9.16
C ASP A 422 8.90 -2.53 7.74
N ARG A 423 9.14 -3.81 7.49
CA ARG A 423 9.47 -4.36 6.14
C ARG A 423 8.30 -4.27 5.16
N VAL A 424 7.10 -3.93 5.62
CA VAL A 424 5.96 -3.59 4.74
C VAL A 424 6.31 -2.47 3.75
N ARG A 425 7.24 -1.57 4.10
CA ARG A 425 7.65 -0.43 3.26
C ARG A 425 8.28 -0.82 1.92
N PHE A 426 8.78 -2.05 1.80
CA PHE A 426 9.44 -2.55 0.59
C PHE A 426 8.89 -3.90 0.11
N ASN A 427 7.64 -4.23 0.45
CA ASN A 427 7.01 -5.50 0.08
C ASN A 427 7.84 -6.73 0.52
N GLY A 428 8.43 -6.66 1.72
CA GLY A 428 9.35 -7.68 2.25
C GLY A 428 8.91 -8.33 3.57
N LEU A 429 7.67 -8.07 4.02
CA LEU A 429 7.15 -8.69 5.23
C LEU A 429 6.39 -9.98 4.90
N ASP A 430 6.93 -11.12 5.35
CA ASP A 430 6.14 -12.34 5.56
C ASP A 430 5.57 -12.33 6.99
N TYR A 431 4.30 -11.94 7.13
CA TYR A 431 3.63 -11.84 8.44
C TYR A 431 3.57 -13.16 9.19
N ARG A 432 3.68 -14.30 8.49
CA ARG A 432 3.63 -15.64 9.09
C ARG A 432 4.89 -15.93 9.91
N MET A 433 5.99 -15.23 9.62
CA MET A 433 7.26 -15.34 10.33
C MET A 433 7.34 -14.46 11.58
N LEU A 434 6.32 -13.62 11.85
CA LEU A 434 6.23 -12.90 13.11
C LEU A 434 6.03 -13.89 14.27
N ARG A 435 6.67 -13.62 15.40
CA ARG A 435 6.86 -14.55 16.52
C ARG A 435 5.70 -14.51 17.49
N THR A 436 5.16 -13.32 17.72
CA THR A 436 4.13 -13.04 18.70
C THR A 436 2.74 -13.10 18.08
N LYS A 437 1.76 -13.55 18.88
CA LYS A 437 0.36 -13.56 18.42
C LYS A 437 -0.12 -12.16 18.06
N TYR A 438 0.12 -11.18 18.95
CA TYR A 438 -0.31 -9.81 18.72
C TYR A 438 0.47 -9.12 17.59
N GLY A 439 1.76 -9.42 17.42
CA GLY A 439 2.55 -8.92 16.28
C GLY A 439 1.96 -9.32 14.93
N ARG A 440 1.44 -10.54 14.80
CA ARG A 440 0.73 -11.01 13.60
C ARG A 440 -0.56 -10.26 13.31
N CYS A 441 -1.13 -9.56 14.30
CA CYS A 441 -2.32 -8.74 14.12
C CYS A 441 -2.02 -7.34 13.57
N LEU A 442 -0.77 -6.87 13.63
CA LEU A 442 -0.37 -5.51 13.26
C LEU A 442 0.03 -5.24 11.78
N PRO A 443 0.13 -6.19 10.82
CA PRO A 443 0.62 -5.88 9.47
C PRO A 443 -0.14 -4.79 8.71
N LEU A 444 -1.46 -4.69 8.88
CA LEU A 444 -2.26 -3.63 8.23
C LEU A 444 -2.04 -2.27 8.91
N ILE A 445 -1.89 -2.26 10.24
CA ILE A 445 -1.52 -1.07 11.01
C ILE A 445 -0.13 -0.58 10.58
N ALA A 446 0.85 -1.47 10.45
CA ALA A 446 2.19 -1.14 9.97
C ALA A 446 2.16 -0.50 8.56
N GLY A 447 1.32 -1.02 7.66
CA GLY A 447 1.09 -0.43 6.35
C GLY A 447 0.54 0.99 6.42
N TYR A 448 -0.49 1.20 7.26
CA TYR A 448 -1.07 2.53 7.48
C TYR A 448 -0.05 3.55 8.01
N LEU A 449 0.85 3.12 8.90
CA LEU A 449 1.89 4.00 9.45
C LEU A 449 2.88 4.51 8.38
N LEU A 450 2.96 3.92 7.19
CA LEU A 450 3.81 4.45 6.11
C LEU A 450 3.34 5.83 5.61
N GLU A 451 2.04 6.08 5.67
CA GLU A 451 1.39 7.31 5.20
C GLU A 451 0.95 8.22 6.35
N GLU A 452 1.23 7.86 7.61
CA GLU A 452 0.76 8.58 8.79
C GLU A 452 1.36 9.99 8.85
N PRO A 453 0.54 11.07 8.69
CA PRO A 453 1.05 12.43 8.58
C PRO A 453 1.85 12.89 9.80
N LEU A 454 1.58 12.31 10.99
CA LEU A 454 2.36 12.60 12.19
C LEU A 454 3.85 12.28 12.00
N LEU A 455 4.18 11.16 11.36
CA LEU A 455 5.57 10.75 11.12
C LEU A 455 6.27 11.68 10.14
N GLU A 456 5.57 12.10 9.09
CA GLU A 456 6.10 13.06 8.13
C GLU A 456 6.38 14.42 8.78
N LYS A 457 5.41 14.94 9.55
CA LYS A 457 5.57 16.22 10.27
C LYS A 457 6.71 16.18 11.27
N LEU A 458 6.89 15.07 11.98
CA LEU A 458 8.01 14.89 12.90
C LEU A 458 9.36 14.94 12.19
N CYS A 459 9.48 14.42 10.97
CA CYS A 459 10.74 14.50 10.22
C CYS A 459 11.04 15.91 9.66
N THR A 460 10.05 16.79 9.56
CA THR A 460 10.23 18.17 9.09
C THR A 460 10.54 19.14 10.24
N SER A 461 11.44 20.10 9.99
CA SER A 461 11.81 21.16 10.93
C SER A 461 10.63 22.10 11.15
N GLY A 462 9.98 22.01 12.32
CA GLY A 462 8.85 22.87 12.71
C GLY A 462 7.95 22.27 13.80
N TRP A 463 7.95 20.94 13.96
CA TRP A 463 7.12 20.27 14.97
C TRP A 463 7.63 20.45 16.41
N GLU A 464 8.94 20.72 16.60
CA GLU A 464 9.56 20.86 17.93
C GLU A 464 9.01 22.05 18.72
N GLU A 465 8.70 23.16 18.05
CA GLU A 465 8.02 24.32 18.66
C GLU A 465 6.61 23.97 19.12
N SER A 466 5.90 23.15 18.34
CA SER A 466 4.54 22.70 18.65
C SER A 466 4.50 21.69 19.82
N VAL A 467 5.48 20.78 19.91
CA VAL A 467 5.60 19.81 21.01
C VAL A 467 6.06 20.47 22.31
N SER A 468 6.96 21.47 22.23
CA SER A 468 7.39 22.21 23.42
C SER A 468 6.24 22.99 24.04
N ALA A 469 5.24 23.42 23.26
CA ALA A 469 4.03 24.08 23.75
C ALA A 469 3.05 23.09 24.41
N LEU A 470 3.03 21.81 23.99
CA LEU A 470 2.14 20.77 24.51
C LEU A 470 2.67 20.05 25.74
N THR A 471 3.99 19.93 25.90
CA THR A 471 4.59 19.09 26.96
C THR A 471 4.86 19.82 28.27
N ASN A 472 4.87 21.15 28.29
CA ASN A 472 4.97 22.04 29.48
C ASN A 472 5.83 21.49 30.66
N ARG A 473 6.96 20.85 30.36
CA ARG A 473 7.99 20.47 31.33
C ARG A 473 9.33 20.99 30.83
N LYS A 474 9.74 22.13 31.38
CA LYS A 474 11.09 22.65 31.20
C LYS A 474 12.06 21.74 31.97
N GLY A 475 12.97 21.11 31.23
CA GLY A 475 14.16 20.44 31.78
C GLY A 475 14.02 18.92 31.85
N GLU A 476 14.43 18.23 30.78
CA GLU A 476 14.86 16.82 30.75
C GLU A 476 15.31 16.53 29.30
N GLY A 477 16.52 17.01 28.97
CA GLY A 477 17.18 16.73 27.70
C GLY A 477 18.18 15.57 27.85
N ILE A 478 18.62 14.98 26.74
CA ILE A 478 19.79 14.11 26.73
C ILE A 478 20.98 14.97 27.17
N HIS A 479 21.62 14.58 28.27
CA HIS A 479 22.83 15.20 28.76
C HIS A 479 24.01 14.30 28.38
N GLU A 480 24.97 14.83 27.66
CA GLU A 480 26.29 14.20 27.54
C GLU A 480 27.03 14.43 28.86
N GLY A 481 27.41 13.33 29.51
CA GLY A 481 28.20 13.33 30.74
C GLY A 481 29.67 13.13 30.48
#